data_AF-A0A969JY86-F1
#
_entry.id   AF-A0A969JY86-F1
#
_cell.length_a   1.000
_cell.length_b   1.000
_cell.length_c   1.000
_cell.angle_alpha   90.00
_cell.angle_beta   90.00
_cell.angle_gamma   90.00
#
_symmetry.space_group_name_H-M   'P 1'
#
loop_
_entity.id
_entity.type
_entity.pdbx_description
1 polymer ?
#
loop_
_entity_poly.entity_id
_entity_poly.type
_entity_poly.pdbx_seq_one_letter_code
_entity_poly.pdbx_strand_id
1 'polypeptide(L)'
;MTASGTWTATPSSSSVSLNAGESTSVMVTVDIPGSAADGEMDVTTVTATSQTDGSATDAVDLTTTAVVPPTTDYFIYLPIILKP
;
A
#
# COMPACT_ATOMS: atom_id res chain seq x y z
N MET A 1 -6.59 14.83 -7.59
CA MET A 1 -6.17 13.44 -7.78
C MET A 1 -6.99 12.54 -6.88
N THR A 2 -7.13 11.27 -7.27
CA THR A 2 -7.95 10.28 -6.55
C THR A 2 -7.19 8.97 -6.47
N ALA A 3 -7.38 8.21 -5.39
CA ALA A 3 -6.90 6.83 -5.25
C ALA A 3 -8.13 5.93 -5.07
N SER A 4 -8.14 4.78 -5.73
CA SER A 4 -9.29 3.87 -5.76
C SER A 4 -8.81 2.43 -5.68
N GLY A 5 -9.19 1.74 -4.62
CA GLY A 5 -8.84 0.34 -4.33
C GLY A 5 -9.80 -0.21 -3.28
N THR A 6 -9.63 -1.48 -2.92
CA THR A 6 -10.40 -2.12 -1.84
C THR A 6 -9.94 -1.61 -0.48
N TRP A 7 -8.64 -1.41 -0.33
CA TRP A 7 -8.05 -0.85 0.87
C TRP A 7 -8.01 0.67 0.77
N THR A 8 -8.11 1.34 1.92
CA THR A 8 -8.06 2.81 1.96
C THR A 8 -6.66 3.26 1.55
N ALA A 9 -6.58 4.03 0.47
CA ALA A 9 -5.34 4.61 0.01
C ALA A 9 -5.41 6.14 0.03
N THR A 10 -4.42 6.80 0.63
CA THR A 10 -4.37 8.24 0.82
C THR A 10 -3.11 8.83 0.19
N PRO A 11 -3.24 9.63 -0.88
CA PRO A 11 -2.13 10.45 -1.39
C PRO A 11 -1.72 11.54 -0.39
N SER A 12 -0.43 11.88 -0.34
CA SER A 12 0.13 12.91 0.55
C SER A 12 -0.36 14.33 0.21
N SER A 13 -0.92 14.52 -0.98
CA SER A 13 -1.52 15.77 -1.44
C SER A 13 -2.65 15.45 -2.42
N SER A 14 -3.72 16.23 -2.43
CA SER A 14 -4.85 16.03 -3.36
C SER A 14 -4.69 16.77 -4.69
N SER A 15 -3.79 17.74 -4.73
CA SER A 15 -3.34 18.46 -5.93
C SER A 15 -1.89 18.93 -5.77
N VAL A 16 -1.22 19.18 -6.89
CA VAL A 16 0.12 19.75 -6.96
C VAL A 16 0.19 20.76 -8.10
N SER A 17 0.89 21.87 -7.90
CA SER A 17 1.15 22.85 -8.97
C SER A 17 2.51 22.54 -9.60
N LEU A 18 2.52 22.43 -10.93
CA LEU A 18 3.70 22.10 -11.73
C LEU A 18 3.81 23.10 -12.87
N ASN A 19 5.03 23.57 -13.14
CA ASN A 19 5.31 24.30 -14.36
C ASN A 19 5.43 23.34 -15.55
N ALA A 20 5.44 23.89 -16.77
CA ALA A 20 5.58 23.08 -17.99
C ALA A 20 6.89 22.27 -17.96
N GLY A 21 6.77 20.94 -18.10
CA GLY A 21 7.89 20.00 -18.06
C GLY A 21 8.40 19.65 -16.65
N GLU A 22 7.79 20.20 -15.60
CA GLU A 22 8.13 19.86 -14.22
C GLU A 22 7.45 18.55 -13.79
N SER A 23 8.08 17.85 -12.84
CA SER A 23 7.51 16.67 -12.20
C SER A 23 7.75 16.75 -10.69
N THR A 24 6.86 16.12 -9.93
CA THR A 24 6.99 16.00 -8.47
C THR A 24 6.59 14.60 -8.03
N SER A 25 7.10 14.17 -6.89
CA SER A 25 6.75 12.90 -6.28
C SER A 25 5.60 13.08 -5.29
N VAL A 26 4.59 12.20 -5.39
CA VAL A 26 3.49 12.11 -4.44
C VAL A 26 3.57 10.75 -3.74
N MET A 27 3.54 10.75 -2.41
CA MET A 27 3.55 9.52 -1.62
C MET A 27 2.11 9.04 -1.44
N VAL A 28 1.87 7.74 -1.57
CA VAL A 28 0.55 7.14 -1.34
C VAL A 28 0.68 6.13 -0.20
N THR A 29 -0.10 6.32 0.85
CA THR A 29 -0.16 5.41 2.00
C THR A 29 -1.38 4.52 1.86
N VAL A 30 -1.20 3.20 1.96
CA VAL A 30 -2.28 2.20 1.90
C VAL A 30 -2.48 1.59 3.28
N ASP A 31 -3.68 1.70 3.82
CA ASP A 31 -4.08 1.12 5.11
C ASP A 31 -4.60 -0.30 4.90
N ILE A 32 -3.76 -1.29 5.16
CA ILE A 32 -4.12 -2.71 5.06
C ILE A 32 -5.00 -3.10 6.28
N PRO A 33 -6.23 -3.60 6.08
CA PRO A 33 -7.08 -4.05 7.17
C PRO A 33 -6.43 -5.20 7.96
N GLY A 34 -6.56 -5.18 9.29
CA GLY A 34 -6.04 -6.27 10.14
C GLY A 34 -6.73 -7.63 9.93
N SER A 35 -7.84 -7.66 9.19
CA SER A 35 -8.53 -8.87 8.75
C SER A 35 -8.03 -9.43 7.42
N ALA A 36 -7.12 -8.73 6.74
CA ALA A 36 -6.56 -9.20 5.47
C ALA A 36 -5.81 -10.52 5.70
N ALA A 37 -6.09 -11.52 4.87
CA ALA A 37 -5.39 -12.80 4.92
C ALA A 37 -3.94 -12.64 4.46
N ASP A 38 -3.07 -13.55 4.91
CA ASP A 38 -1.71 -13.59 4.40
C ASP A 38 -1.70 -13.82 2.88
N GLY A 39 -0.99 -12.98 2.14
CA GLY A 39 -0.96 -13.01 0.68
C GLY A 39 -2.18 -12.38 0.00
N GLU A 40 -3.16 -11.85 0.74
CA GLU A 40 -4.25 -11.06 0.15
C GLU A 40 -3.69 -9.82 -0.54
N MET A 41 -4.22 -9.50 -1.72
CA MET A 41 -3.71 -8.41 -2.55
C MET A 41 -4.80 -7.38 -2.81
N ASP A 42 -4.39 -6.11 -2.89
CA ASP A 42 -5.23 -5.03 -3.40
C ASP A 42 -4.47 -4.26 -4.48
N VAL A 43 -5.22 -3.83 -5.51
CA VAL A 43 -4.72 -2.95 -6.56
C VAL A 43 -5.39 -1.60 -6.39
N THR A 44 -4.61 -0.61 -5.99
CA THR A 44 -5.05 0.78 -5.91
C THR A 44 -4.66 1.51 -7.19
N THR A 45 -5.65 1.98 -7.96
CA THR A 45 -5.43 2.88 -9.09
C THR A 45 -5.41 4.33 -8.61
N VAL A 46 -4.33 5.04 -8.90
CA VAL A 46 -4.17 6.46 -8.59
C VAL A 46 -4.31 7.25 -9.88
N THR A 47 -5.28 8.16 -9.93
CA THR A 47 -5.57 9.00 -11.09
C THR A 47 -5.23 10.45 -10.81
N ALA A 48 -4.33 11.01 -11.62
CA ALA A 48 -4.07 12.44 -11.69
C ALA A 48 -4.86 13.05 -12.84
N THR A 49 -5.44 14.23 -12.60
CA THR A 49 -6.16 15.01 -13.61
C THR A 49 -5.54 16.39 -13.63
N SER A 50 -5.28 16.93 -14.82
CA SER A 50 -4.77 18.29 -14.97
C SER A 50 -5.75 19.30 -14.38
N GLN A 51 -5.22 20.29 -13.67
CA GLN A 51 -6.03 21.33 -13.02
C GLN A 51 -6.67 22.29 -14.03
N THR A 52 -6.06 22.46 -15.20
CA THR A 52 -6.51 23.41 -16.24
C THR A 52 -7.23 22.73 -17.39
N ASP A 53 -7.04 21.42 -17.56
CA ASP A 53 -7.66 20.62 -18.61
C ASP A 53 -8.18 19.31 -18.01
N GLY A 54 -9.48 19.24 -17.72
CA GLY A 54 -10.10 18.05 -17.12
C GLY A 54 -10.10 16.81 -18.01
N SER A 55 -9.75 16.94 -19.30
CA SER A 55 -9.63 15.80 -20.22
C SER A 55 -8.24 15.16 -20.20
N ALA A 56 -7.23 15.88 -19.70
CA ALA A 56 -5.88 15.36 -19.54
C ALA A 56 -5.74 14.63 -18.20
N THR A 57 -5.64 13.31 -18.28
CA THR A 57 -5.49 12.43 -17.10
C THR A 57 -4.34 11.46 -17.29
N ASP A 58 -3.71 11.08 -16.18
CA ASP A 58 -2.74 9.99 -16.12
C ASP A 58 -3.05 9.09 -14.92
N ALA A 59 -2.73 7.81 -15.03
CA ALA A 59 -3.05 6.84 -13.99
C ALA A 59 -1.94 5.81 -13.77
N VAL A 60 -1.79 5.36 -12.53
CA VAL A 60 -0.84 4.32 -12.13
C VAL A 60 -1.51 3.32 -11.19
N ASP A 61 -1.17 2.04 -11.35
CA ASP A 61 -1.65 0.97 -10.48
C ASP A 61 -0.58 0.60 -9.44
N LEU A 62 -0.99 0.58 -8.18
CA LEU A 62 -0.17 0.19 -7.03
C LEU A 62 -0.69 -1.14 -6.48
N THR A 63 0.12 -2.20 -6.59
CA THR A 63 -0.20 -3.50 -6.01
C THR A 63 0.38 -3.60 -4.61
N THR A 64 -0.47 -3.87 -3.62
CA THR A 64 -0.07 -4.11 -2.24
C THR A 64 -0.43 -5.54 -1.85
N THR A 65 0.42 -6.21 -1.08
CA THR A 65 0.19 -7.57 -0.58
C THR A 65 0.29 -7.57 0.94
N ALA A 66 -0.73 -8.09 1.60
CA ALA A 66 -0.73 -8.28 3.04
C ALA A 66 0.29 -9.39 3.41
N VAL A 67 1.12 -9.11 4.40
CA VAL A 67 2.05 -10.08 4.99
C VAL A 67 1.71 -10.22 6.46
N VAL A 68 1.20 -11.39 6.84
CA VAL A 68 0.93 -11.72 8.24
C VAL A 68 2.13 -12.52 8.74
N PRO A 69 2.96 -11.96 9.65
CA PRO A 69 4.09 -12.70 10.18
C PRO A 69 3.60 -13.95 10.92
N PRO A 70 4.30 -15.09 10.81
CA PRO A 70 3.93 -16.27 11.57
C PRO A 70 3.94 -15.91 13.06
N THR A 71 2.86 -16.23 13.76
CA THR A 71 2.87 -16.24 15.23
C THR A 71 3.95 -17.23 15.63
N THR A 72 5.08 -16.74 16.13
CA THR A 72 6.15 -17.62 16.57
C THR A 72 5.64 -18.36 17.79
N ASP A 73 5.13 -19.57 17.59
CA ASP A 73 4.94 -20.53 18.68
C ASP A 73 6.34 -20.79 19.25
N TYR A 74 6.64 -20.19 20.41
CA TYR A 74 7.85 -20.51 21.15
C TYR A 74 7.77 -21.99 21.53
N PHE A 75 8.37 -22.87 20.74
CA PHE A 75 8.69 -24.21 21.19
C PHE A 75 9.68 -24.07 22.36
N ILE A 76 9.19 -24.23 23.58
CA ILE A 76 10.03 -24.30 24.77
C ILE A 76 10.80 -25.62 24.68
N TYR A 77 12.00 -25.59 24.07
CA TYR A 77 12.92 -26.72 24.07
C TYR A 77 13.52 -26.86 25.48
N LEU A 78 12.78 -27.50 26.38
CA LEU A 78 13.36 -28.04 27.60
C LEU A 78 14.46 -29.02 27.21
N PRO A 79 15.69 -28.93 27.76
CA PRO A 79 16.70 -29.94 27.52
C PRO A 79 16.19 -31.29 28.04
N ILE A 80 16.10 -32.27 27.14
CA ILE A 80 15.79 -33.66 27.49
C ILE A 80 17.02 -34.22 28.22
N ILE A 81 17.03 -34.20 29.55
CA ILE A 81 18.06 -34.90 30.33
C ILE A 81 17.64 -36.37 30.39
N LEU A 82 18.18 -37.20 29.49
CA LEU A 82 18.09 -38.65 29.62
C LEU A 82 18.95 -39.05 30.84
N LYS A 83 18.30 -39.41 31.94
CA LYS A 83 18.99 -39.91 33.13
C LYS A 83 19.59 -41.29 32.78
N PRO A 84 20.89 -41.53 33.04
CA PRO A 84 21.51 -42.82 32.80
C PRO A 84 20.94 -43.92 33.71
#